data_AF-G8JNI3-F1
#
_entry.id   AF-G8JNI3-F1
#
_cell.length_a   1.000
_cell.length_b   1.000
_cell.length_c   1.000
_cell.angle_alpha   90.00
_cell.angle_beta   90.00
_cell.angle_gamma   90.00
#
_symmetry.space_group_name_H-M   'P 1'
#
loop_
_entity.id
_entity.type
_entity.pdbx_description
1 polymer ?
#
loop_
_entity_poly.entity_id
_entity_poly.type
_entity_poly.pdbx_seq_one_letter_code
_entity_poly.pdbx_strand_id
1 'polypeptide(L)'
;MTGHFTKDEKGLIDPRVVAKEFTIIERGIQARIDSSADIEGIREDITRLSWEVKEVADQLSSYDKEKYTGRIDLLLKGAKSLQAKVNTERTRKRFQFRRKPKNTDKLLDYGSKNVETPGETALASSNTCYTGNAPLLSDQNATITNNVCIILDGKTSHYTNFRNCRLLANEDTPFMSSFALTMQHFEFSVIHFDPIPFQQGSIFVENCTNCTIFLNCTVGSNIQIRLHALTACRLYVNHANDHGQRQNVILEQCKACVFDQSVKDSLTIQDFSNLGLSGQGTDSFTFDKWISDYVKQFKLMHGM
;
A
#
# COMPACT_ATOMS: atom_id res chain seq x y z
N MET A 1 31.19 0.17 30.56
CA MET A 1 30.57 -0.77 29.61
C MET A 1 31.52 -0.88 28.44
N THR A 2 32.04 -2.08 28.17
CA THR A 2 32.95 -2.36 27.05
C THR A 2 32.11 -2.53 25.79
N GLY A 3 32.23 -1.62 24.82
CA GLY A 3 31.59 -1.77 23.51
C GLY A 3 32.16 -2.97 22.77
N HIS A 4 31.41 -3.54 21.82
CA HIS A 4 31.86 -4.70 21.05
C HIS A 4 32.93 -4.37 20.01
N PHE A 5 33.06 -3.11 19.59
CA PHE A 5 34.08 -2.69 18.64
C PHE A 5 35.39 -2.33 19.33
N THR A 6 36.48 -2.98 18.92
CA THR A 6 37.81 -2.70 19.46
C THR A 6 38.33 -1.38 18.89
N LYS A 7 38.67 -0.43 19.77
CA LYS A 7 39.32 0.85 19.42
C LYS A 7 40.81 0.76 19.71
N ASP A 8 41.64 1.43 18.90
CA ASP A 8 43.07 1.55 19.18
C ASP A 8 43.34 2.51 20.37
N GLU A 9 44.60 2.63 20.79
CA GLU A 9 45.02 3.53 21.89
C GLU A 9 44.71 5.01 21.63
N LYS A 10 44.35 5.38 20.38
CA LYS A 10 43.97 6.73 19.94
C LYS A 10 42.47 6.89 19.74
N GLY A 11 41.67 5.86 20.02
CA GLY A 11 40.21 5.87 19.83
C GLY A 11 39.76 5.74 18.37
N LEU A 12 40.68 5.41 17.46
CA LEU A 12 40.42 5.15 16.05
C LEU A 12 40.08 3.67 15.84
N ILE A 13 39.28 3.43 14.82
CA ILE A 13 38.70 2.12 14.54
C ILE A 13 39.19 1.64 13.17
N ASP A 14 39.74 0.43 13.12
CA ASP A 14 40.09 -0.22 11.85
C ASP A 14 38.81 -0.78 11.21
N PRO A 15 38.39 -0.28 10.02
CA PRO A 15 37.19 -0.77 9.34
C PRO A 15 37.20 -2.27 9.06
N ARG A 16 38.38 -2.88 8.90
CA ARG A 16 38.52 -4.33 8.68
C ARG A 16 38.23 -5.13 9.95
N VAL A 17 38.59 -4.58 11.11
CA VAL A 17 38.31 -5.18 12.41
C VAL A 17 36.82 -5.08 12.71
N VAL A 18 36.20 -3.93 12.46
CA VAL A 18 34.74 -3.74 12.60
C VAL A 18 33.96 -4.70 11.73
N ALA A 19 34.34 -4.88 10.46
CA ALA A 19 33.64 -5.80 9.57
C ALA A 19 33.66 -7.24 10.10
N LYS A 20 34.78 -7.66 10.70
CA LYS A 20 34.95 -8.99 11.30
C LYS A 20 34.13 -9.11 12.59
N GLU A 21 34.22 -8.13 13.48
CA GLU A 21 33.48 -8.10 14.76
C GLU A 21 31.97 -8.05 14.52
N PHE A 22 31.51 -7.19 13.62
CA PHE A 22 30.13 -7.09 13.20
C PHE A 22 29.59 -8.43 12.69
N THR A 23 30.35 -9.12 11.83
CA THR A 23 29.94 -10.43 11.29
C THR A 23 29.84 -11.51 12.37
N ILE A 24 30.71 -11.46 13.39
CA ILE A 24 30.67 -12.40 14.52
C ILE A 24 29.42 -12.15 15.38
N ILE A 25 29.14 -10.89 15.71
CA ILE A 25 27.98 -10.49 16.52
C ILE A 25 26.68 -10.79 15.77
N GLU A 26 26.59 -10.41 14.49
CA GLU A 26 25.45 -10.70 13.62
C GLU A 26 25.14 -12.20 13.60
N ARG A 27 26.16 -13.05 13.38
CA ARG A 27 25.98 -14.50 13.37
C ARG A 27 25.52 -15.04 14.73
N GLY A 28 26.02 -14.48 15.82
CA GLY A 28 25.60 -14.84 17.18
C GLY A 28 24.13 -14.51 17.44
N ILE A 29 23.69 -13.30 17.05
CA ILE A 29 22.28 -12.88 17.16
C ILE A 29 21.39 -13.73 16.25
N GLN A 30 21.81 -13.98 15.01
CA GLN A 30 21.05 -14.81 14.08
C GLN A 30 20.88 -16.25 14.59
N ALA A 31 21.93 -16.87 15.14
CA ALA A 31 21.84 -18.20 15.74
C ALA A 31 20.87 -18.25 16.94
N ARG A 32 20.78 -17.16 17.72
CA ARG A 32 19.80 -17.03 18.82
C ARG A 32 18.37 -16.86 18.31
N ILE A 33 18.18 -16.12 17.22
CA ILE A 33 16.89 -16.01 16.52
C ILE A 33 16.44 -17.39 16.02
N ASP A 34 17.35 -18.14 15.38
CA ASP A 34 17.06 -19.45 14.81
C ASP A 34 16.76 -20.50 15.89
N SER A 35 17.45 -20.44 17.04
CA SER A 35 17.19 -21.30 18.20
C SER A 35 15.99 -20.87 19.05
N SER A 36 15.28 -19.80 18.68
CA SER A 36 14.11 -19.28 19.41
C SER A 36 14.36 -18.98 20.89
N ALA A 37 15.60 -18.67 21.26
CA ALA A 37 16.03 -18.45 22.63
C ALA A 37 15.98 -16.97 23.01
N ASP A 38 15.29 -16.64 24.12
CA ASP A 38 15.32 -15.33 24.80
C ASP A 38 15.14 -14.10 23.89
N ILE A 39 13.87 -13.80 23.59
CA ILE A 39 13.47 -12.68 22.71
C ILE A 39 13.91 -11.32 23.27
N GLU A 40 13.81 -11.12 24.59
CA GLU A 40 14.15 -9.83 25.20
C GLU A 40 15.65 -9.59 25.13
N GLY A 41 16.49 -10.59 25.45
CA GLY A 41 17.94 -10.47 25.28
C GLY A 41 18.37 -10.26 23.82
N ILE A 42 17.68 -10.87 22.85
CA ILE A 42 17.94 -10.62 21.42
C ILE A 42 17.67 -9.14 21.06
N ARG A 43 16.59 -8.55 21.56
CA ARG A 43 16.23 -7.15 21.27
C ARG A 43 17.22 -6.19 21.91
N GLU A 44 17.65 -6.47 23.13
CA GLU A 44 18.69 -5.68 23.81
C GLU A 44 20.01 -5.72 23.02
N ASP A 45 20.44 -6.88 22.55
CA ASP A 45 21.67 -7.03 21.78
C ASP A 45 21.61 -6.33 20.41
N ILE A 46 20.47 -6.41 19.72
CA ILE A 46 20.28 -5.68 18.45
C ILE A 46 20.28 -4.16 18.69
N THR A 47 19.64 -3.70 19.77
CA THR A 47 19.59 -2.27 20.13
C THR A 47 21.00 -1.77 20.49
N ARG A 48 21.78 -2.57 21.23
CA ARG A 48 23.17 -2.28 21.57
C ARG A 48 24.03 -2.21 20.31
N LEU A 49 23.95 -3.20 19.42
CA LEU A 49 24.66 -3.21 18.15
C LEU A 49 24.32 -1.98 17.28
N SER A 50 23.05 -1.56 17.26
CA SER A 50 22.63 -0.35 16.55
C SER A 50 23.24 0.92 17.13
N TRP A 51 23.33 1.02 18.46
CA TRP A 51 23.94 2.17 19.12
C TRP A 51 25.44 2.21 18.86
N GLU A 52 26.14 1.08 18.95
CA GLU A 52 27.58 1.01 18.69
C GLU A 52 27.93 1.31 17.22
N VAL A 53 27.13 0.84 16.25
CA VAL A 53 27.32 1.20 14.84
C VAL A 53 27.12 2.71 14.62
N LYS A 54 26.21 3.35 15.36
CA LYS A 54 26.02 4.82 15.32
C LYS A 54 27.21 5.56 15.92
N GLU A 55 27.79 5.05 17.01
CA GLU A 55 28.94 5.67 17.67
C GLU A 55 30.17 5.68 16.75
N VAL A 56 30.33 4.65 15.92
CA VAL A 56 31.47 4.51 14.99
C VAL A 56 31.15 4.99 13.58
N ALA A 57 29.92 5.49 13.35
CA ALA A 57 29.43 5.82 12.02
C ALA A 57 30.29 6.87 11.31
N ASP A 58 30.85 7.84 12.03
CA ASP A 58 31.68 8.90 11.43
C ASP A 58 33.03 8.38 10.92
N GLN A 59 33.47 7.21 11.40
CA GLN A 59 34.72 6.55 11.00
C GLN A 59 34.50 5.50 9.90
N LEU A 60 33.24 5.25 9.51
CA LEU A 60 32.87 4.27 8.48
C LEU A 60 32.62 4.93 7.13
N SER A 61 32.87 4.17 6.06
CA SER A 61 32.48 4.57 4.70
C SER A 61 30.95 4.59 4.56
N SER A 62 30.42 5.41 3.65
CA SER A 62 28.96 5.45 3.38
C SER A 62 28.41 4.07 3.00
N TYR A 63 29.19 3.26 2.29
CA TYR A 63 28.84 1.88 1.93
C TYR A 63 28.71 0.98 3.16
N ASP A 64 29.66 1.06 4.10
CA ASP A 64 29.63 0.24 5.31
C ASP A 64 28.49 0.66 6.25
N LYS A 65 28.17 1.96 6.34
CA LYS A 65 27.02 2.46 7.09
C LYS A 65 25.73 1.82 6.59
N GLU A 66 25.47 1.89 5.29
CA GLU A 66 24.28 1.33 4.66
C GLU A 66 24.22 -0.19 4.84
N LYS A 67 25.35 -0.88 4.65
CA LYS A 67 25.47 -2.33 4.83
C LYS A 67 25.15 -2.78 6.25
N TYR A 68 25.70 -2.10 7.27
CA TYR A 68 25.47 -2.47 8.67
C TYR A 68 24.06 -2.12 9.12
N THR A 69 23.52 -0.96 8.72
CA THR A 69 22.12 -0.60 9.01
C THR A 69 21.15 -1.60 8.37
N GLY A 70 21.35 -1.97 7.11
CA GLY A 70 20.51 -2.96 6.44
C GLY A 70 20.55 -4.34 7.11
N ARG A 71 21.72 -4.78 7.61
CA ARG A 71 21.84 -6.05 8.36
C ARG A 71 21.17 -5.99 9.73
N ILE A 72 21.26 -4.87 10.44
CA ILE A 72 20.54 -4.66 11.70
C ILE A 72 19.02 -4.72 11.48
N ASP A 73 18.51 -4.12 10.40
CA ASP A 73 17.09 -4.16 10.05
C ASP A 73 16.59 -5.58 9.77
N LEU A 74 17.42 -6.41 9.13
CA LEU A 74 17.12 -7.82 8.93
C LEU A 74 17.03 -8.58 10.26
N LEU A 75 17.94 -8.34 11.21
CA LEU A 75 17.89 -8.93 12.55
C LEU A 75 16.63 -8.50 13.32
N LEU A 76 16.27 -7.21 13.26
CA LEU A 76 15.04 -6.69 13.86
C LEU A 76 13.78 -7.35 13.28
N LYS A 77 13.74 -7.56 11.95
CA LYS A 77 12.65 -8.26 11.28
C LYS A 77 12.56 -9.73 11.72
N GLY A 78 13.71 -10.40 11.85
CA GLY A 78 13.81 -11.75 12.39
C GLY A 78 13.26 -11.87 13.81
N ALA A 79 13.68 -10.98 14.72
CA ALA A 79 13.21 -10.95 16.11
C ALA A 79 11.69 -10.68 16.22
N LYS A 80 11.15 -9.76 15.41
CA LYS A 80 9.70 -9.48 15.35
C LYS A 80 8.90 -10.70 14.87
N SER A 81 9.39 -11.39 13.85
CA SER A 81 8.78 -12.63 13.34
C SER A 81 8.77 -13.73 14.40
N LEU A 82 9.86 -13.89 15.17
CA LEU A 82 9.92 -14.83 16.28
C LEU A 82 8.90 -14.49 17.38
N GLN A 83 8.79 -13.21 17.75
CA GLN A 83 7.79 -12.75 18.72
C GLN A 83 6.35 -13.04 18.28
N ALA A 84 6.04 -12.85 16.98
CA ALA A 84 4.74 -13.18 16.42
C ALA A 84 4.44 -14.70 16.51
N LYS A 85 5.43 -15.56 16.26
CA LYS A 85 5.29 -17.02 16.41
C LYS A 85 4.97 -17.42 17.85
N VAL A 86 5.70 -16.89 18.83
CA VAL A 86 5.46 -17.16 20.26
C VAL A 86 4.07 -16.69 20.71
N ASN A 87 3.60 -15.53 20.21
CA ASN A 87 2.26 -15.02 20.52
C ASN A 87 1.14 -15.86 19.88
N THR A 88 1.39 -16.44 18.70
CA THR A 88 0.44 -17.30 17.98
C THR A 88 0.27 -18.67 18.65
N GLU A 89 1.33 -19.23 19.25
CA GLU A 89 1.23 -20.48 20.00
C GLU A 89 0.45 -20.34 21.32
N ARG A 90 0.52 -19.18 21.98
CA ARG A 90 -0.23 -18.91 23.22
C ARG A 90 -1.73 -18.67 23.02
N THR A 91 -2.20 -18.47 21.78
CA THR A 91 -3.59 -18.04 21.48
C THR A 91 -4.38 -19.01 20.59
N ARG A 92 -4.11 -20.32 20.65
CA ARG A 92 -5.00 -21.34 20.04
C ARG A 92 -6.33 -21.50 20.81
N LYS A 93 -7.19 -20.47 20.82
CA LYS A 93 -8.62 -20.62 21.12
C LYS A 93 -9.31 -21.14 19.85
N ARG A 94 -9.61 -22.44 19.82
CA ARG A 94 -10.44 -23.07 18.77
C ARG A 94 -11.77 -22.33 18.66
N PHE A 95 -12.01 -21.67 17.53
CA PHE A 95 -13.34 -21.18 17.15
C PHE A 95 -14.29 -22.39 17.03
N GLN A 96 -15.27 -22.46 17.92
CA GLN A 96 -16.38 -23.40 17.80
C GLN A 96 -17.55 -22.68 17.14
N PHE A 97 -17.88 -23.08 15.90
CA PHE A 97 -19.09 -22.62 15.24
C PHE A 97 -20.31 -23.16 15.99
N ARG A 98 -21.10 -22.26 16.60
CA ARG A 98 -22.42 -22.63 17.12
C ARG A 98 -23.34 -22.98 15.94
N ARG A 99 -23.90 -24.19 15.97
CA ARG A 99 -24.84 -24.72 14.97
C ARG A 99 -26.07 -23.80 14.83
N LYS A 100 -26.56 -23.64 13.59
CA LYS A 100 -27.76 -22.85 13.24
C LYS A 100 -29.01 -23.35 13.98
N PRO A 101 -29.96 -22.47 14.36
CA PRO A 101 -31.26 -22.87 14.89
C PRO A 101 -32.11 -23.53 13.80
N LYS A 102 -32.82 -24.62 14.17
CA LYS A 102 -33.81 -25.29 13.31
C LYS A 102 -35.08 -24.45 13.25
N ASN A 103 -35.50 -24.11 12.03
CA ASN A 103 -36.76 -23.43 11.76
C ASN A 103 -37.87 -24.48 11.68
N THR A 104 -38.93 -24.35 12.49
CA THR A 104 -40.16 -25.14 12.41
C THR A 104 -41.33 -24.22 12.10
N ASP A 105 -42.00 -24.56 10.99
CA ASP A 105 -43.42 -24.39 10.69
C ASP A 105 -44.07 -23.01 10.80
N LYS A 106 -44.52 -22.50 9.65
CA LYS A 106 -45.95 -22.51 9.31
C LYS A 106 -46.20 -22.13 7.84
N LEU A 107 -46.81 -23.09 7.15
CA LEU A 107 -47.49 -23.03 5.86
C LEU A 107 -48.85 -22.35 6.02
N LEU A 108 -49.18 -21.38 5.15
CA LEU A 108 -50.50 -21.03 4.59
C LEU A 108 -50.18 -20.11 3.38
N ASP A 109 -50.15 -20.57 2.13
CA ASP A 109 -51.24 -20.91 1.20
C ASP A 109 -52.33 -19.82 1.06
N TYR A 110 -52.24 -19.02 -0.01
CA TYR A 110 -53.37 -18.50 -0.80
C TYR A 110 -52.83 -18.04 -2.17
N GLY A 111 -53.32 -18.67 -3.24
CA GLY A 111 -52.74 -18.57 -4.58
C GLY A 111 -53.19 -17.40 -5.46
N SER A 112 -52.54 -17.29 -6.61
CA SER A 112 -53.17 -16.95 -7.90
C SER A 112 -52.26 -17.33 -9.07
N LYS A 113 -52.91 -17.80 -10.13
CA LYS A 113 -52.37 -18.47 -11.31
C LYS A 113 -51.73 -17.51 -12.32
N ASN A 114 -50.67 -18.02 -12.95
CA ASN A 114 -50.23 -17.95 -14.36
C ASN A 114 -50.24 -16.61 -15.12
N VAL A 115 -49.12 -16.26 -15.74
CA VAL A 115 -48.92 -16.18 -17.21
C VAL A 115 -47.41 -16.14 -17.52
N GLU A 116 -46.98 -16.99 -18.46
CA GLU A 116 -45.63 -17.06 -19.04
C GLU A 116 -45.36 -15.89 -19.99
N THR A 117 -44.16 -15.30 -19.95
CA THR A 117 -43.40 -14.90 -21.17
C THR A 117 -41.91 -14.72 -20.81
N PRO A 118 -40.97 -15.23 -21.63
CA PRO A 118 -39.53 -15.18 -21.37
C PRO A 118 -38.93 -13.83 -21.82
N GLY A 119 -38.18 -13.17 -20.95
CA GLY A 119 -37.48 -11.93 -21.27
C GLY A 119 -36.33 -11.70 -20.31
N GLU A 120 -35.11 -11.88 -20.84
CA GLU A 120 -33.86 -11.23 -20.46
C GLU A 120 -33.75 -10.72 -19.02
N THR A 121 -33.31 -11.60 -18.11
CA THR A 121 -32.81 -11.19 -16.81
C THR A 121 -31.41 -10.60 -16.95
N ALA A 122 -31.40 -9.27 -17.00
CA ALA A 122 -30.25 -8.42 -16.75
C ALA A 122 -29.44 -8.93 -15.54
N LEU A 123 -28.12 -8.99 -15.70
CA LEU A 123 -27.17 -9.10 -14.60
C LEU A 123 -27.44 -7.96 -13.61
N ALA A 124 -28.03 -8.29 -12.47
CA ALA A 124 -28.07 -7.39 -11.33
C ALA A 124 -26.64 -7.21 -10.80
N SER A 125 -25.98 -6.14 -11.24
CA SER A 125 -24.76 -5.63 -10.60
C SER A 125 -25.09 -5.30 -9.15
N SER A 126 -24.61 -6.14 -8.23
CA SER A 126 -24.74 -5.90 -6.79
C SER A 126 -23.97 -4.62 -6.42
N ASN A 127 -24.70 -3.51 -6.29
CA ASN A 127 -24.19 -2.18 -5.96
C ASN A 127 -24.00 -1.97 -4.44
N THR A 128 -23.74 -3.04 -3.69
CA THR A 128 -23.51 -2.95 -2.25
C THR A 128 -22.03 -2.65 -1.99
N CYS A 129 -21.72 -1.42 -1.63
CA CYS A 129 -20.42 -1.02 -1.11
C CYS A 129 -20.35 -1.36 0.38
N TYR A 130 -19.22 -1.92 0.83
CA TYR A 130 -19.02 -2.28 2.23
C TYR A 130 -18.18 -1.22 2.92
N THR A 131 -18.69 -0.67 4.03
CA THR A 131 -17.95 0.15 4.98
C THR A 131 -17.49 -0.74 6.13
N GLY A 132 -16.18 -0.89 6.32
CA GLY A 132 -15.60 -1.57 7.46
C GLY A 132 -14.86 -2.87 7.10
N ASN A 133 -13.61 -2.92 7.55
CA ASN A 133 -12.63 -4.00 7.41
C ASN A 133 -12.72 -4.70 6.06
N ALA A 134 -12.20 -4.04 5.01
CA ALA A 134 -11.63 -4.79 3.90
C ALA A 134 -10.78 -5.94 4.48
N PRO A 135 -10.87 -7.17 3.98
CA PRO A 135 -10.09 -8.27 4.52
C PRO A 135 -8.63 -7.81 4.58
N LEU A 136 -8.11 -7.70 5.81
CA LEU A 136 -6.71 -7.38 6.09
C LEU A 136 -5.88 -8.47 5.44
N LEU A 137 -5.50 -8.24 4.20
CA LEU A 137 -4.67 -9.14 3.41
C LEU A 137 -3.24 -8.62 3.52
N SER A 138 -2.68 -8.78 4.71
CA SER A 138 -1.27 -8.47 5.00
C SER A 138 -0.31 -9.58 4.54
N ASP A 139 -0.79 -10.60 3.84
CA ASP A 139 0.04 -11.70 3.35
C ASP A 139 0.26 -11.55 1.84
N GLN A 140 1.53 -11.61 1.41
CA GLN A 140 1.94 -11.57 0.01
C GLN A 140 1.45 -12.78 -0.83
N ASN A 141 0.69 -13.70 -0.23
CA ASN A 141 -0.05 -14.79 -0.89
C ASN A 141 -1.57 -14.52 -0.92
N ALA A 142 -1.97 -13.27 -0.77
CA ALA A 142 -3.35 -12.85 -0.60
C ALA A 142 -4.23 -13.23 -1.80
N THR A 143 -5.36 -13.84 -1.46
CA THR A 143 -6.42 -14.22 -2.40
C THR A 143 -6.88 -12.97 -3.15
N ILE A 144 -6.92 -13.03 -4.48
CA ILE A 144 -7.37 -11.91 -5.32
C ILE A 144 -8.82 -11.58 -4.94
N THR A 145 -9.05 -10.35 -4.51
CA THR A 145 -10.41 -9.87 -4.22
C THR A 145 -11.04 -9.39 -5.51
N ASN A 146 -12.21 -9.94 -5.85
CA ASN A 146 -12.88 -9.69 -7.13
C ASN A 146 -14.26 -9.07 -6.95
N ASN A 147 -14.64 -8.14 -7.83
CA ASN A 147 -16.00 -7.60 -7.93
C ASN A 147 -16.53 -6.92 -6.65
N VAL A 148 -15.66 -6.26 -5.88
CA VAL A 148 -16.03 -5.60 -4.61
C VAL A 148 -15.96 -4.09 -4.73
N CYS A 149 -16.90 -3.39 -4.10
CA CYS A 149 -16.82 -1.96 -3.83
C CYS A 149 -16.39 -1.71 -2.38
N ILE A 150 -15.33 -0.95 -2.20
CA ILE A 150 -14.65 -0.68 -0.93
C ILE A 150 -14.68 0.81 -0.68
N ILE A 151 -15.15 1.21 0.50
CA ILE A 151 -15.08 2.59 0.97
C ILE A 151 -13.85 2.74 1.88
N LEU A 152 -13.07 3.79 1.65
CA LEU A 152 -11.90 4.10 2.45
C LEU A 152 -12.32 4.40 3.90
N ASP A 153 -11.66 3.76 4.87
CA ASP A 153 -12.04 3.81 6.29
C ASP A 153 -11.18 4.77 7.13
N GLY A 154 -10.16 5.39 6.52
CA GLY A 154 -9.19 6.26 7.18
C GLY A 154 -8.23 5.54 8.14
N LYS A 155 -8.23 4.21 8.16
CA LYS A 155 -7.38 3.37 9.03
C LYS A 155 -6.46 2.46 8.23
N THR A 156 -6.99 1.93 7.14
CA THR A 156 -6.28 1.03 6.23
C THR A 156 -5.47 1.86 5.25
N SER A 157 -4.15 1.82 5.40
CA SER A 157 -3.19 2.55 4.56
C SER A 157 -2.72 1.76 3.33
N HIS A 158 -3.02 0.46 3.25
CA HIS A 158 -2.52 -0.40 2.18
C HIS A 158 -3.65 -1.27 1.60
N TYR A 159 -3.87 -1.15 0.30
CA TYR A 159 -4.84 -1.93 -0.45
C TYR A 159 -4.09 -2.71 -1.55
N THR A 160 -4.21 -4.03 -1.57
CA THR A 160 -3.50 -4.87 -2.54
C THR A 160 -4.34 -6.01 -3.09
N ASN A 161 -4.04 -6.45 -4.32
CA ASN A 161 -4.61 -7.62 -5.00
C ASN A 161 -6.12 -7.53 -5.27
N PHE A 162 -6.52 -6.50 -6.03
CA PHE A 162 -7.91 -6.25 -6.40
C PHE A 162 -8.14 -6.36 -7.90
N ARG A 163 -9.20 -7.05 -8.31
CA ARG A 163 -9.58 -7.17 -9.72
C ARG A 163 -11.06 -6.89 -9.94
N ASN A 164 -11.38 -6.07 -10.94
CA ASN A 164 -12.73 -5.59 -11.20
C ASN A 164 -13.40 -4.97 -9.95
N CYS A 165 -12.61 -4.26 -9.15
CA CYS A 165 -13.04 -3.67 -7.89
C CYS A 165 -13.16 -2.14 -8.00
N ARG A 166 -13.82 -1.55 -7.00
CA ARG A 166 -13.95 -0.10 -6.84
C ARG A 166 -13.43 0.28 -5.46
N LEU A 167 -12.48 1.22 -5.39
CA LEU A 167 -12.02 1.82 -4.15
C LEU A 167 -12.42 3.29 -4.17
N LEU A 168 -13.30 3.67 -3.24
CA LEU A 168 -13.96 4.98 -3.22
C LEU A 168 -13.70 5.70 -1.90
N ALA A 169 -13.75 7.03 -1.93
CA ALA A 169 -13.97 7.88 -0.75
C ALA A 169 -15.36 8.51 -0.87
N ASN A 170 -16.11 8.55 0.22
CA ASN A 170 -17.45 9.13 0.29
C ASN A 170 -17.53 10.19 1.41
N GLU A 171 -18.70 10.81 1.58
CA GLU A 171 -18.92 11.84 2.61
C GLU A 171 -18.69 11.35 4.04
N ASP A 172 -18.91 10.05 4.30
CA ASP A 172 -18.67 9.43 5.62
C ASP A 172 -17.20 9.11 5.87
N THR A 173 -16.34 9.25 4.86
CA THR A 173 -14.92 8.94 4.98
C THR A 173 -14.24 9.96 5.90
N PRO A 174 -13.58 9.54 6.99
CA PRO A 174 -12.92 10.47 7.91
C PRO A 174 -11.87 11.32 7.20
N PHE A 175 -11.97 12.64 7.34
CA PHE A 175 -10.96 13.55 6.82
C PHE A 175 -9.73 13.59 7.75
N MET A 176 -8.58 13.16 7.25
CA MET A 176 -7.36 13.02 8.06
C MET A 176 -6.41 14.20 7.86
N SER A 177 -5.71 14.61 8.93
CA SER A 177 -4.70 15.67 8.83
C SER A 177 -3.47 15.22 8.03
N SER A 178 -3.04 13.97 8.20
CA SER A 178 -1.93 13.35 7.49
C SER A 178 -2.20 11.87 7.23
N PHE A 179 -1.93 11.39 6.02
CA PHE A 179 -2.09 9.99 5.67
C PHE A 179 -1.15 9.56 4.53
N ALA A 180 -0.72 8.31 4.57
CA ALA A 180 0.04 7.68 3.50
C ALA A 180 -0.76 6.49 2.98
N LEU A 181 -1.16 6.54 1.72
CA LEU A 181 -1.99 5.53 1.08
C LEU A 181 -1.21 4.80 -0.01
N THR A 182 -1.19 3.48 0.05
CA THR A 182 -0.58 2.62 -0.96
C THR A 182 -1.64 1.72 -1.57
N MET A 183 -1.72 1.71 -2.89
CA MET A 183 -2.63 0.88 -3.68
C MET A 183 -1.81 0.06 -4.68
N GLN A 184 -1.81 -1.27 -4.54
CA GLN A 184 -0.93 -2.14 -5.29
C GLN A 184 -1.69 -3.28 -5.98
N HIS A 185 -1.25 -3.71 -7.17
CA HIS A 185 -1.82 -4.87 -7.88
C HIS A 185 -3.34 -4.74 -8.12
N PHE A 186 -3.78 -3.61 -8.66
CA PHE A 186 -5.15 -3.44 -9.14
C PHE A 186 -5.23 -3.80 -10.63
N GLU A 187 -6.25 -4.57 -11.00
CA GLU A 187 -6.54 -4.93 -12.39
C GLU A 187 -7.98 -4.59 -12.76
N PHE A 188 -8.20 -3.94 -13.91
CA PHE A 188 -9.56 -3.61 -14.41
C PHE A 188 -10.44 -2.90 -13.36
N SER A 189 -9.82 -2.11 -12.49
CA SER A 189 -10.46 -1.56 -11.30
C SER A 189 -10.55 -0.04 -11.34
N VAL A 190 -11.42 0.52 -10.51
CA VAL A 190 -11.62 1.97 -10.39
C VAL A 190 -11.15 2.42 -9.01
N ILE A 191 -10.28 3.42 -8.98
CA ILE A 191 -9.89 4.16 -7.78
C ILE A 191 -10.46 5.56 -7.94
N HIS A 192 -11.34 5.99 -7.04
CA HIS A 192 -12.01 7.29 -7.15
C HIS A 192 -12.05 8.00 -5.80
N PHE A 193 -11.27 9.07 -5.67
CA PHE A 193 -11.29 9.97 -4.53
C PHE A 193 -11.60 11.39 -4.98
N ASP A 194 -12.81 11.84 -4.66
CA ASP A 194 -13.32 13.17 -4.99
C ASP A 194 -14.14 13.76 -3.81
N PRO A 195 -13.52 14.50 -2.88
CA PRO A 195 -12.08 14.80 -2.78
C PRO A 195 -11.25 13.66 -2.15
N ILE A 196 -9.92 13.79 -2.20
CA ILE A 196 -9.00 12.96 -1.39
C ILE A 196 -9.23 13.26 0.11
N PRO A 197 -9.41 12.24 0.96
CA PRO A 197 -9.84 12.43 2.35
C PRO A 197 -8.69 12.73 3.33
N PHE A 198 -7.65 13.45 2.89
CA PHE A 198 -6.58 13.91 3.79
C PHE A 198 -5.82 15.12 3.24
N GLN A 199 -5.25 15.93 4.14
CA GLN A 199 -4.61 17.21 3.78
C GLN A 199 -3.12 17.06 3.41
N GLN A 200 -2.39 16.18 4.09
CA GLN A 200 -0.95 16.03 3.97
C GLN A 200 -0.58 14.56 3.77
N GLY A 201 0.50 14.30 3.02
CA GLY A 201 1.12 12.98 2.95
C GLY A 201 1.34 12.50 1.52
N SER A 202 1.04 11.24 1.25
CA SER A 202 1.43 10.62 -0.02
C SER A 202 0.46 9.54 -0.50
N ILE A 203 0.37 9.41 -1.82
CA ILE A 203 -0.35 8.37 -2.52
C ILE A 203 0.65 7.62 -3.41
N PHE A 204 0.78 6.32 -3.16
CA PHE A 204 1.54 5.39 -3.97
C PHE A 204 0.58 4.47 -4.71
N VAL A 205 0.66 4.45 -6.05
CA VAL A 205 -0.05 3.48 -6.87
C VAL A 205 0.97 2.62 -7.60
N GLU A 206 0.91 1.32 -7.42
CA GLU A 206 1.97 0.41 -7.85
C GLU A 206 1.43 -0.84 -8.56
N ASN A 207 2.05 -1.25 -9.66
CA ASN A 207 1.74 -2.50 -10.38
C ASN A 207 0.25 -2.61 -10.79
N CYS A 208 -0.35 -1.53 -11.27
CA CYS A 208 -1.76 -1.50 -11.66
C CYS A 208 -1.94 -1.57 -13.18
N THR A 209 -2.93 -2.34 -13.65
CA THR A 209 -3.18 -2.56 -15.09
C THR A 209 -4.64 -2.33 -15.47
N ASN A 210 -4.88 -1.60 -16.56
CA ASN A 210 -6.22 -1.29 -17.07
C ASN A 210 -7.13 -0.64 -16.00
N CYS A 211 -6.57 0.20 -15.15
CA CYS A 211 -7.31 0.89 -14.09
C CYS A 211 -7.77 2.28 -14.53
N THR A 212 -8.87 2.74 -13.95
CA THR A 212 -9.24 4.17 -13.97
C THR A 212 -8.96 4.76 -12.60
N ILE A 213 -8.15 5.81 -12.55
CA ILE A 213 -7.69 6.43 -11.30
C ILE A 213 -8.09 7.90 -11.33
N PHE A 214 -8.95 8.29 -10.40
CA PHE A 214 -9.45 9.64 -10.24
C PHE A 214 -9.07 10.16 -8.85
N LEU A 215 -8.23 11.19 -8.81
CA LEU A 215 -7.71 11.80 -7.58
C LEU A 215 -7.93 13.31 -7.66
N ASN A 216 -8.77 13.85 -6.79
CA ASN A 216 -8.97 15.28 -6.65
C ASN A 216 -8.42 15.78 -5.31
N CYS A 217 -7.24 16.40 -5.35
CA CYS A 217 -6.60 16.96 -4.16
C CYS A 217 -7.38 18.19 -3.67
N THR A 218 -7.57 18.30 -2.34
CA THR A 218 -8.24 19.45 -1.73
C THR A 218 -7.38 20.71 -1.78
N VAL A 219 -8.04 21.86 -1.61
CA VAL A 219 -7.38 23.17 -1.55
C VAL A 219 -6.36 23.21 -0.40
N GLY A 220 -5.17 23.75 -0.67
CA GLY A 220 -4.07 23.84 0.30
C GLY A 220 -3.46 22.50 0.73
N SER A 221 -3.82 21.40 0.06
CA SER A 221 -3.23 20.09 0.34
C SER A 221 -1.80 20.01 -0.20
N ASN A 222 -0.97 19.25 0.52
CA ASN A 222 0.40 18.94 0.12
C ASN A 222 0.56 17.43 0.12
N ILE A 223 0.14 16.85 -1.02
CA ILE A 223 0.10 15.41 -1.24
C ILE A 223 1.08 15.07 -2.35
N GLN A 224 2.01 14.17 -2.06
CA GLN A 224 2.90 13.61 -3.08
C GLN A 224 2.22 12.43 -3.77
N ILE A 225 2.14 12.43 -5.10
CA ILE A 225 1.57 11.33 -5.86
C ILE A 225 2.68 10.65 -6.66
N ARG A 226 2.89 9.36 -6.42
CA ARG A 226 3.87 8.52 -7.11
C ARG A 226 3.20 7.32 -7.74
N LEU A 227 3.38 7.15 -9.04
CA LEU A 227 2.82 6.08 -9.83
C LEU A 227 3.97 5.21 -10.36
N HIS A 228 3.95 3.92 -10.05
CA HIS A 228 5.01 2.98 -10.40
C HIS A 228 4.46 1.74 -11.10
N ALA A 229 5.05 1.37 -12.24
CA ALA A 229 4.69 0.19 -13.02
C ALA A 229 3.19 0.11 -13.39
N LEU A 230 2.59 1.24 -13.78
CA LEU A 230 1.23 1.27 -14.32
C LEU A 230 1.22 0.92 -15.80
N THR A 231 0.24 0.12 -16.24
CA THR A 231 0.07 -0.23 -17.66
C THR A 231 -1.36 0.02 -18.13
N ALA A 232 -1.52 0.78 -19.21
CA ALA A 232 -2.82 1.04 -19.84
C ALA A 232 -3.87 1.65 -18.88
N CYS A 233 -3.42 2.48 -17.93
CA CYS A 233 -4.29 3.15 -16.96
C CYS A 233 -4.77 4.52 -17.46
N ARG A 234 -6.00 4.87 -17.13
CA ARG A 234 -6.57 6.22 -17.33
C ARG A 234 -6.47 7.01 -16.04
N LEU A 235 -5.92 8.22 -16.10
CA LEU A 235 -5.47 8.98 -14.94
C LEU A 235 -6.07 10.40 -14.94
N TYR A 236 -6.83 10.73 -13.91
CA TYR A 236 -7.28 12.09 -13.65
C TYR A 236 -6.72 12.49 -12.30
N VAL A 237 -5.79 13.45 -12.30
CA VAL A 237 -5.20 14.01 -11.09
C VAL A 237 -5.40 15.50 -11.16
N ASN A 238 -6.17 16.04 -10.23
CA ASN A 238 -6.44 17.47 -10.16
C ASN A 238 -6.08 18.00 -8.78
N HIS A 239 -5.73 19.28 -8.73
CA HIS A 239 -5.53 20.01 -7.49
C HIS A 239 -6.49 21.17 -7.48
N ALA A 240 -7.33 21.24 -6.44
CA ALA A 240 -8.27 22.34 -6.27
C ALA A 240 -7.44 23.63 -6.06
N ASN A 241 -7.33 24.42 -7.12
CA ASN A 241 -6.51 25.62 -7.23
C ASN A 241 -6.92 26.68 -6.20
N ASP A 242 -5.97 27.12 -5.38
CA ASP A 242 -6.04 28.43 -4.72
C ASP A 242 -5.05 29.45 -5.33
N HIS A 243 -3.94 29.02 -5.92
CA HIS A 243 -2.85 29.94 -6.31
C HIS A 243 -2.06 29.57 -7.58
N GLY A 244 -2.65 28.79 -8.50
CA GLY A 244 -1.96 28.38 -9.73
C GLY A 244 -0.78 27.42 -9.51
N GLN A 245 -0.71 26.79 -8.34
CA GLN A 245 0.27 25.75 -8.07
C GLN A 245 -0.11 24.46 -8.81
N ARG A 246 0.88 23.87 -9.48
CA ARG A 246 0.70 22.60 -10.18
C ARG A 246 0.94 21.43 -9.23
N GLN A 247 0.14 20.37 -9.38
CA GLN A 247 0.37 19.13 -8.68
C GLN A 247 1.50 18.36 -9.35
N ASN A 248 2.53 18.04 -8.57
CA ASN A 248 3.61 17.20 -9.02
C ASN A 248 3.19 15.72 -8.97
N VAL A 249 3.41 14.99 -10.06
CA VAL A 249 3.17 13.54 -10.16
C VAL A 249 4.45 12.88 -10.65
N ILE A 250 4.95 11.89 -9.89
CA ILE A 250 6.16 11.14 -10.24
C ILE A 250 5.73 9.84 -10.92
N LEU A 251 6.30 9.54 -12.09
CA LEU A 251 6.08 8.31 -12.84
C LEU A 251 7.35 7.46 -12.86
N GLU A 252 7.21 6.16 -12.67
CA GLU A 252 8.31 5.20 -12.80
C GLU A 252 7.80 3.94 -13.49
N GLN A 253 8.50 3.47 -14.52
CA GLN A 253 8.19 2.25 -15.27
C GLN A 253 6.73 2.16 -15.78
N CYS A 254 6.09 3.30 -16.03
CA CYS A 254 4.72 3.36 -16.53
C CYS A 254 4.68 3.20 -18.04
N LYS A 255 3.60 2.60 -18.58
CA LYS A 255 3.44 2.33 -20.01
C LYS A 255 2.01 2.59 -20.47
N ALA A 256 1.86 3.27 -21.61
CA ALA A 256 0.56 3.53 -22.22
C ALA A 256 -0.47 4.14 -21.25
N CYS A 257 -0.02 4.96 -20.30
CA CYS A 257 -0.92 5.66 -19.40
C CYS A 257 -1.55 6.87 -20.12
N VAL A 258 -2.81 7.17 -19.84
CA VAL A 258 -3.53 8.28 -20.47
C VAL A 258 -4.02 9.22 -19.38
N PHE A 259 -3.37 10.38 -19.26
CA PHE A 259 -3.88 11.46 -18.43
C PHE A 259 -5.02 12.17 -19.16
N ASP A 260 -6.05 12.61 -18.43
CA ASP A 260 -7.08 13.42 -19.08
C ASP A 260 -6.52 14.77 -19.56
N GLN A 261 -6.92 15.17 -20.76
CA GLN A 261 -6.49 16.42 -21.39
C GLN A 261 -6.81 17.66 -20.54
N SER A 262 -7.88 17.65 -19.72
CA SER A 262 -8.28 18.81 -18.92
C SER A 262 -7.34 19.13 -17.77
N VAL A 263 -6.54 18.17 -17.31
CA VAL A 263 -5.59 18.35 -16.18
C VAL A 263 -4.19 18.70 -16.64
N LYS A 264 -3.96 18.81 -17.96
CA LYS A 264 -2.63 19.06 -18.53
C LYS A 264 -1.94 20.31 -17.96
N ASP A 265 -2.70 21.39 -17.76
CA ASP A 265 -2.13 22.66 -17.32
C ASP A 265 -1.98 22.76 -15.79
N SER A 266 -2.63 21.88 -15.03
CA SER A 266 -2.57 21.79 -13.57
C SER A 266 -1.57 20.76 -13.06
N LEU A 267 -0.95 19.98 -13.95
CA LEU A 267 0.01 18.94 -13.59
C LEU A 267 1.45 19.27 -13.99
N THR A 268 2.38 18.81 -13.18
CA THR A 268 3.80 18.68 -13.51
C THR A 268 4.18 17.22 -13.36
N ILE A 269 4.46 16.54 -14.48
CA ILE A 269 4.80 15.12 -14.49
C ILE A 269 6.31 14.97 -14.55
N GLN A 270 6.88 14.20 -13.63
CA GLN A 270 8.31 13.84 -13.59
C GLN A 270 8.45 12.35 -13.86
N ASP A 271 9.03 11.97 -14.99
CA ASP A 271 9.27 10.56 -15.34
C ASP A 271 10.68 10.12 -14.94
N PHE A 272 10.75 9.23 -13.97
CA PHE A 272 11.98 8.67 -13.40
C PHE A 272 12.31 7.27 -13.96
N SER A 273 11.61 6.82 -15.00
CA SER A 273 11.84 5.49 -15.61
C SER A 273 13.26 5.32 -16.18
N ASN A 274 13.93 6.42 -16.56
CA ASN A 274 15.23 6.42 -17.23
C ASN A 274 16.28 7.30 -16.52
N LEU A 275 16.38 7.21 -15.20
CA LEU A 275 17.46 7.85 -14.45
C LEU A 275 18.79 7.11 -14.71
N GLY A 276 19.45 7.43 -15.82
CA GLY A 276 20.85 7.05 -16.07
C GLY A 276 21.17 6.29 -17.36
N LEU A 277 20.20 6.01 -18.24
CA LEU A 277 20.46 5.34 -19.53
C LEU A 277 19.74 6.07 -20.66
N SER A 278 20.54 6.65 -21.57
CA SER A 278 20.08 7.22 -22.84
C SER A 278 19.64 6.09 -23.78
N GLY A 279 18.39 5.63 -23.64
CA GLY A 279 17.86 4.54 -24.46
C GLY A 279 16.33 4.56 -24.55
N GLN A 280 15.83 5.08 -25.67
CA GLN A 280 14.47 4.93 -26.23
C GLN A 280 13.30 5.19 -25.27
N GLY A 281 12.74 6.40 -25.39
CA GLY A 281 11.44 6.75 -24.82
C GLY A 281 10.34 5.91 -25.45
N THR A 282 9.93 4.85 -24.76
CA THR A 282 8.54 4.38 -24.88
C THR A 282 7.67 5.45 -24.26
N ASP A 283 6.59 5.87 -24.94
CA ASP A 283 5.64 6.84 -24.40
C ASP A 283 5.03 6.30 -23.09
N SER A 284 5.62 6.69 -21.96
CA SER A 284 5.17 6.28 -20.62
C SER A 284 3.73 6.73 -20.38
N PHE A 285 3.38 7.90 -20.92
CA PHE A 285 2.06 8.49 -20.84
C PHE A 285 1.74 9.39 -22.05
N THR A 286 0.45 9.66 -22.24
CA THR A 286 -0.09 10.65 -23.18
C THR A 286 -1.21 11.46 -22.50
N PHE A 287 -1.64 12.53 -23.14
CA PHE A 287 -2.86 13.26 -22.75
C PHE A 287 -3.94 13.04 -23.82
N ASP A 288 -5.13 12.66 -23.39
CA ASP A 288 -6.29 12.50 -24.27
C ASP A 288 -7.58 12.82 -23.51
N LYS A 289 -8.67 13.12 -24.24
CA LYS A 289 -9.96 13.45 -23.64
C LYS A 289 -10.75 12.17 -23.39
N TRP A 290 -11.00 11.85 -22.12
CA TRP A 290 -11.81 10.67 -21.75
C TRP A 290 -12.70 10.88 -20.52
N ILE A 291 -12.45 11.92 -19.72
CA ILE A 291 -13.13 12.09 -18.43
C ILE A 291 -14.63 12.40 -18.56
N SER A 292 -15.06 13.07 -19.63
CA SER A 292 -16.46 13.43 -19.83
C SER A 292 -17.37 12.21 -19.92
N ASP A 293 -16.87 11.11 -20.48
CA ASP A 293 -17.64 9.87 -20.61
C ASP A 293 -17.62 9.10 -19.30
N TYR A 294 -16.48 9.10 -18.61
CA TYR A 294 -16.34 8.51 -17.28
C TYR A 294 -17.28 9.15 -16.26
N VAL A 295 -17.29 10.47 -16.13
CA VAL A 295 -18.12 11.17 -15.12
C VAL A 295 -19.60 10.90 -15.37
N LYS A 296 -20.05 10.90 -16.63
CA LYS A 296 -21.43 10.53 -16.98
C LYS A 296 -21.77 9.12 -16.53
N GLN A 297 -20.92 8.15 -16.86
CA GLN A 297 -21.12 6.75 -16.47
C GLN A 297 -21.08 6.55 -14.95
N PHE A 298 -20.13 7.21 -14.28
CA PHE A 298 -19.97 7.12 -12.83
C PHE A 298 -21.20 7.64 -12.09
N LYS A 299 -21.71 8.82 -12.48
CA LYS A 299 -22.96 9.39 -11.92
C LYS A 299 -24.16 8.47 -12.13
N LEU A 300 -24.33 7.95 -13.35
CA LEU A 300 -25.40 7.00 -13.66
C LEU A 300 -25.33 5.74 -12.80
N MET A 301 -24.13 5.23 -12.51
CA MET A 301 -23.95 4.04 -11.68
C MET A 301 -24.17 4.29 -10.18
N HIS A 302 -24.05 5.53 -9.71
CA HIS A 302 -24.00 5.85 -8.27
C HIS A 302 -25.13 6.78 -7.79
N GLY A 303 -26.05 7.16 -8.67
CA GLY A 303 -27.25 7.90 -8.28
C GLY A 303 -26.95 9.29 -7.71
N MET A 304 -25.93 9.96 -8.26
CA MET A 304 -25.56 11.35 -7.96
C MET A 304 -25.96 12.30 -9.09
#